data_AF-A0A7K7Y8S3-F1
#
_entry.id   AF-A0A7K7Y8S3-F1
#
_cell.length_a   1.000
_cell.length_b   1.000
_cell.length_c   1.000
_cell.angle_alpha   90.00
_cell.angle_beta   90.00
_cell.angle_gamma   90.00
#
_symmetry.space_group_name_H-M   'P 1'
#
loop_
_entity.id
_entity.type
_entity.pdbx_description
1 polymer ?
#
loop_
_entity_poly.entity_id
_entity_poly.type
_entity_poly.pdbx_seq_one_letter_code
_entity_poly.pdbx_strand_id
1 'polypeptide(L)' 'MWYEILPGMAIMGVCLTIPGMTTVFMHRLCHGGKEKRIARYPYDWTMMERDRRLSGVNKHYVTK' A
#
# COMPACT_ATOMS: atom_id res chain seq x y z
N MET A 1 -4.10 -39.68 1.24
CA MET A 1 -3.14 -40.22 0.27
C MET A 1 -2.73 -39.19 -0.79
N TRP A 2 -3.63 -38.38 -1.39
CA TRP A 2 -3.21 -37.19 -2.19
C TRP A 2 -3.59 -35.85 -1.55
N TYR A 3 -4.74 -35.80 -0.87
CA TYR A 3 -5.22 -34.62 -0.15
C TYR A 3 -4.33 -34.16 1.02
N GLU A 4 -3.38 -34.99 1.45
CA GLU A 4 -2.45 -34.67 2.55
C GLU A 4 -1.48 -33.53 2.20
N ILE A 5 -1.36 -33.16 0.92
CA ILE A 5 -0.61 -31.97 0.50
C ILE A 5 -1.42 -30.68 0.70
N LEU A 6 -2.75 -30.75 0.77
CA LEU A 6 -3.62 -29.58 0.86
C LEU A 6 -3.37 -28.75 2.11
N PRO A 7 -3.16 -29.31 3.32
CA PRO A 7 -2.82 -28.54 4.50
C PRO A 7 -1.50 -27.76 4.34
N GLY A 8 -0.46 -28.39 3.76
CA GLY A 8 0.82 -27.72 3.51
C GLY A 8 0.69 -26.57 2.50
N MET A 9 -0.06 -26.80 1.42
CA MET A 9 -0.35 -25.78 0.41
C MET A 9 -1.21 -24.64 0.97
N ALA A 10 -2.17 -24.94 1.85
CA ALA A 10 -3.00 -23.94 2.50
C ALA A 10 -2.18 -23.05 3.43
N ILE A 11 -1.31 -23.63 4.27
CA ILE A 11 -0.41 -22.87 5.15
C ILE A 11 0.51 -21.98 4.32
N MET A 12 1.15 -22.53 3.28
CA MET A 12 2.02 -21.76 2.39
C MET A 12 1.25 -20.61 1.71
N GLY A 13 0.05 -20.86 1.20
CA GLY A 13 -0.80 -19.83 0.60
C GLY A 13 -1.18 -18.73 1.58
N VAL A 14 -1.53 -19.07 2.83
CA VAL A 14 -1.81 -18.10 3.89
C VAL A 14 -0.57 -17.27 4.21
N CYS A 15 0.59 -17.90 4.39
CA CYS A 15 1.84 -17.18 4.66
C CYS A 15 2.24 -16.23 3.53
N LEU A 16 1.98 -16.57 2.27
CA LEU A 16 2.27 -15.71 1.11
C LEU A 16 1.24 -14.58 0.92
N THR A 17 -0.01 -14.79 1.31
CA THR A 17 -1.07 -13.78 1.18
C THR A 17 -1.01 -12.72 2.27
N ILE A 18 -0.55 -13.07 3.48
CA ILE A 18 -0.45 -12.14 4.62
C ILE A 18 0.38 -10.87 4.27
N PRO A 19 1.60 -10.95 3.70
CA PRO A 19 2.36 -9.76 3.31
C PRO A 19 1.62 -8.85 2.31
N GLY A 20 0.93 -9.44 1.33
CA GLY A 20 0.14 -8.68 0.36
C GLY A 20 -1.01 -7.92 1.04
N MET A 21 -1.79 -8.62 1.86
CA MET A 21 -2.92 -8.02 2.57
C MET A 21 -2.45 -6.94 3.56
N THR A 22 -1.41 -7.23 4.34
CA THR A 22 -0.87 -6.28 5.32
C THR A 22 -0.38 -5.00 4.66
N THR A 23 0.32 -5.07 3.52
CA THR A 23 0.78 -3.87 2.81
C THR A 23 -0.38 -3.02 2.30
N VAL A 24 -1.46 -3.63 1.77
CA VAL A 24 -2.66 -2.88 1.34
C VAL A 24 -3.29 -2.11 2.50
N PHE A 25 -3.48 -2.76 3.66
CA PHE A 25 -4.03 -2.09 4.84
C PHE A 25 -3.09 -1.01 5.37
N MET A 26 -1.79 -1.29 5.47
CA MET A 26 -0.79 -0.30 5.90
C MET A 26 -0.75 0.91 4.97
N HIS A 27 -0.81 0.71 3.65
CA HIS A 27 -0.85 1.80 2.69
C HIS A 27 -2.06 2.70 2.91
N ARG A 28 -3.26 2.12 3.07
CA ARG A 28 -4.48 2.88 3.36
C ARG A 28 -4.40 3.62 4.69
N LEU A 29 -3.86 2.99 5.74
CA LEU A 29 -3.71 3.64 7.06
C LEU A 29 -2.76 4.84 6.99
N CYS A 30 -1.61 4.71 6.34
CA CYS A 30 -0.61 5.79 6.29
C CYS A 30 -0.96 6.93 5.31
N HIS A 31 -1.84 6.72 4.34
CA HIS A 31 -2.16 7.69 3.28
C HIS A 31 -3.60 8.21 3.35
N GLY A 32 -4.21 8.22 4.54
CA GLY A 32 -5.53 8.82 4.76
C GLY A 32 -6.68 8.07 4.10
N GLY A 33 -6.62 6.74 4.09
CA GLY A 33 -7.62 5.84 3.51
C GLY A 33 -7.46 5.60 2.00
N LYS A 34 -6.50 6.26 1.35
CA LYS A 34 -6.23 6.16 -0.08
C LYS A 34 -5.06 5.22 -0.37
N GLU A 35 -4.88 4.88 -1.64
CA GLU A 35 -3.67 4.18 -2.07
C GLU A 35 -2.43 5.08 -1.96
N LYS A 36 -1.27 4.45 -1.75
CA LYS A 36 0.01 5.16 -1.75
C LYS A 36 0.30 5.66 -3.16
N ARG A 37 0.58 6.97 -3.28
CA ARG A 37 1.00 7.57 -4.56
C ARG A 37 2.36 7.02 -4.98
N ILE A 38 2.46 6.58 -6.24
CA ILE A 38 3.70 6.09 -6.84
C ILE A 38 4.24 7.17 -7.77
N ALA A 39 5.39 7.74 -7.45
CA ALA A 39 6.06 8.70 -8.32
C ALA A 39 7.06 7.97 -9.21
N ARG A 40 6.62 7.56 -10.41
CA ARG A 40 7.50 6.87 -11.38
C ARG A 40 8.28 7.87 -12.21
N TYR A 41 7.68 9.02 -12.51
CA TYR A 41 8.29 10.08 -13.29
C TYR A 41 8.63 11.29 -12.40
N PRO A 42 9.62 12.12 -12.79
CA PRO A 42 9.96 13.33 -12.05
C PRO A 42 8.76 14.29 -11.90
N TYR A 43 7.89 14.34 -12.91
CA TYR A 43 6.66 15.14 -12.86
C TYR A 43 5.70 14.69 -11.75
N ASP A 44 5.59 13.38 -11.50
CA ASP A 44 4.75 12.86 -10.42
C ASP A 44 5.26 13.30 -9.05
N TRP A 45 6.59 13.34 -8.88
CA TRP A 45 7.24 13.82 -7.67
C TRP A 45 7.00 15.32 -7.46
N THR A 46 7.20 16.15 -8.49
CA THR A 46 6.97 17.60 -8.36
C THR A 46 5.51 17.93 -8.04
N MET A 47 4.56 17.16 -8.59
CA MET A 47 3.14 17.28 -8.26
C MET A 47 2.82 16.80 -6.83
N MET A 48 3.44 15.72 -6.35
CA MET A 48 3.30 15.25 -4.97
C MET A 48 3.87 16.25 -3.95
N GLU A 49 4.99 16.89 -4.29
CA GLU A 49 5.63 17.96 -3.52
C GLU A 49 4.74 19.21 -3.44
N ARG A 50 4.09 19.56 -4.57
CA ARG A 50 3.08 20.63 -4.61
C ARG A 50 1.93 20.34 -3.64
N ASP A 51 1.37 19.13 -3.68
CA ASP A 51 0.26 18.74 -2.79
C ASP A 51 0.69 18.79 -1.31
N ARG A 52 1.92 18.35 -1.00
CA ARG A 52 2.52 18.50 0.34
C ARG A 52 2.53 19.95 0.80
N ARG A 53 2.96 20.89 -0.05
CA ARG A 53 3.03 22.32 0.28
C ARG A 53 1.64 22.94 0.45
N LEU A 54 0.68 22.59 -0.42
CA LEU A 54 -0.70 23.09 -0.35
C LEU A 54 -1.47 22.53 0.85
N SER A 55 -1.13 21.33 1.33
CA SER A 55 -1.82 20.69 2.45
C SER A 55 -1.83 21.51 3.75
N GLY A 56 -0.85 22.40 3.97
CA GLY A 56 -0.71 23.18 5.20
C GLY A 56 -0.32 22.39 6.45
N VAL A 57 -0.36 21.05 6.39
CA VAL A 57 0.00 20.13 7.48
C VAL A 57 1.20 19.24 7.12
N ASN A 58 1.94 19.62 6.07
CA ASN A 58 3.10 18.91 5.57
C ASN A 58 2.84 17.43 5.20
N LYS A 59 1.62 17.10 4.75
CA LYS A 59 1.21 15.73 4.38
C LYS A 59 0.61 15.74 2.98
N HIS A 60 1.28 15.08 2.03
CA HIS A 60 0.89 15.07 0.61
C HIS A 60 -0.47 14.39 0.34
N TYR A 61 -0.92 13.48 1.21
CA TYR A 61 -2.18 12.75 1.01
C TYR A 61 -3.42 13.52 1.51
N VAL A 62 -3.21 14.61 2.25
CA VAL A 62 -4.26 15.51 2.73
C VAL A 62 -4.62 16.46 1.60
N THR A 63 -5.76 16.19 0.97
CA THR A 63 -6.32 17.04 -0.07
C THR A 63 -6.97 18.25 0.59
N LYS A 64 -6.72 19.44 0.04
CA LYS A 64 -7.40 20.69 0.42
C LYS A 64 -8.70 20.85 -0.34
#